data_AF-A6WCF0-F1
#
_entry.id   AF-A6WCF0-F1
#
_cell.length_a   1.000
_cell.length_b   1.000
_cell.length_c   1.000
_cell.angle_alpha   90.00
_cell.angle_beta   90.00
_cell.angle_gamma   90.00
#
_symmetry.space_group_name_H-M   'P 1'
#
loop_
_entity.id
_entity.type
_entity.pdbx_description
1 polymer ?
#
loop_
_entity_poly.entity_id
_entity_poly.type
_entity_poly.pdbx_seq_one_letter_code
_entity_poly.pdbx_strand_id
1 'polypeptide(L)'
;MLARIRKSIEDKDQGFTLIELLVVMIIIGILAAIAIPVFLSQRAKARETSAKSDVSVIGKELAAYYVDGTGALTAAGNQTSGWTLAGGTPSVTVASGKLSPGNKVLVSTITSPTTYCVIVKSGFAADGSGTSTDAAWRFNQDGIAKSETC
;
A
#
# COMPACT_ATOMS: atom_id res chain seq x y z
N MET A 1 50.82 -28.29 35.76
CA MET A 1 49.71 -28.09 34.79
C MET A 1 48.68 -27.05 35.24
N LEU A 2 48.33 -26.95 36.54
CA LEU A 2 47.30 -26.03 37.06
C LEU A 2 47.57 -24.52 36.87
N ALA A 3 48.84 -24.08 36.86
CA ALA A 3 49.19 -22.67 36.70
C ALA A 3 48.89 -22.11 35.29
N ARG A 4 48.92 -22.96 34.26
CA ARG A 4 48.68 -22.54 32.86
C ARG A 4 47.19 -22.34 32.55
N ILE A 5 46.33 -23.03 33.28
CA ILE A 5 44.86 -22.93 33.15
C ILE A 5 44.37 -21.61 33.78
N ARG A 6 44.89 -21.22 34.96
CA ARG A 6 44.53 -19.95 35.61
C ARG A 6 44.90 -18.71 34.78
N LYS A 7 46.09 -18.70 34.16
CA LYS A 7 46.53 -17.59 33.29
C LYS A 7 45.62 -17.39 32.06
N SER A 8 45.03 -18.47 31.54
CA SER A 8 44.11 -18.39 30.39
C SER A 8 42.70 -17.90 30.71
N ILE A 9 42.32 -17.83 31.99
CA ILE A 9 41.02 -17.31 32.46
C ILE A 9 41.14 -15.80 32.74
N GLU A 10 42.26 -15.37 33.31
CA GLU A 10 42.55 -13.95 33.60
C GLU A 10 42.70 -13.09 32.32
N ASP A 11 43.21 -13.68 31.23
CA ASP A 11 43.30 -13.03 29.91
C ASP A 11 41.96 -13.06 29.12
N LYS A 12 40.90 -13.70 29.64
CA LYS A 12 39.62 -13.92 28.92
C LYS A 12 38.39 -13.22 29.50
N ASP A 13 38.50 -12.57 30.65
CA ASP A 13 37.39 -11.81 31.26
C ASP A 13 37.39 -10.32 30.85
N GLN A 14 37.56 -10.04 29.56
CA GLN A 14 37.24 -8.71 29.01
C GLN A 14 35.73 -8.60 28.83
N GLY A 15 35.03 -8.29 29.93
CA GLY A 15 33.60 -8.00 29.92
C GLY A 15 33.29 -6.68 29.21
N PHE A 16 32.16 -6.64 28.51
CA PHE A 16 31.63 -5.43 27.90
C PHE A 16 31.30 -4.41 29.00
N THR A 17 31.78 -3.18 28.89
CA THR A 17 31.52 -2.16 29.90
C THR A 17 30.10 -1.60 29.75
N LEU A 18 29.47 -1.21 30.87
CA LEU A 18 28.17 -0.55 30.83
C LEU A 18 28.21 0.77 30.05
N ILE A 19 29.35 1.47 30.06
CA ILE A 19 29.51 2.72 29.33
C ILE A 19 29.56 2.50 27.81
N GLU A 20 30.16 1.40 27.34
CA GLU A 20 30.15 1.04 25.92
C GLU A 20 28.73 0.77 25.43
N LEU A 21 27.94 0.00 26.19
CA LEU A 21 26.53 -0.22 25.84
C LEU A 21 25.70 1.07 25.91
N LEU A 22 26.00 1.95 26.86
CA LEU A 22 25.30 3.23 27.00
C LEU A 22 25.53 4.14 25.80
N VAL A 23 26.78 4.28 25.34
CA VAL A 23 27.10 5.11 24.16
C VAL A 23 26.43 4.55 22.90
N VAL A 24 26.40 3.22 22.73
CA VAL A 24 25.71 2.58 21.59
C VAL A 24 24.21 2.89 21.62
N MET A 25 23.56 2.80 22.77
CA MET A 25 22.14 3.09 22.92
C MET A 25 21.80 4.55 22.59
N ILE A 26 22.70 5.49 22.95
CA ILE A 26 22.56 6.91 22.59
C ILE A 26 22.65 7.09 21.07
N ILE A 27 23.63 6.46 20.43
CA ILE A 27 23.81 6.59 18.97
C ILE A 27 22.61 6.00 18.22
N ILE A 28 22.16 4.79 18.56
CA ILE A 28 20.97 4.20 17.90
C ILE A 28 19.70 5.01 18.19
N GLY A 29 19.60 5.64 19.37
CA GLY A 29 18.48 6.51 19.73
C GLY A 29 18.40 7.74 18.82
N ILE A 30 19.54 8.40 18.56
CA ILE A 30 19.63 9.53 17.63
C ILE A 30 19.27 9.10 16.20
N LEU A 31 19.81 7.96 15.74
CA LEU A 31 19.51 7.44 14.41
C LEU A 31 18.03 7.09 14.25
N ALA A 32 17.43 6.42 15.24
CA ALA A 32 16.03 6.04 15.23
C ALA A 32 15.09 7.25 15.21
N ALA A 33 15.42 8.32 15.96
CA ALA A 33 14.63 9.54 16.01
C ALA A 33 14.46 10.21 14.63
N ILE A 34 15.49 10.15 13.78
CA ILE A 34 15.44 10.68 12.41
C ILE A 34 14.85 9.65 11.43
N ALA A 35 15.23 8.38 11.57
CA ALA A 35 14.87 7.34 10.63
C ALA A 35 13.38 6.98 10.68
N ILE A 36 12.76 6.92 11.86
CA ILE A 36 11.36 6.52 12.03
C ILE A 36 10.38 7.44 11.27
N PRO A 37 10.39 8.78 11.45
CA PRO A 37 9.44 9.64 10.73
C PRO A 37 9.66 9.61 9.22
N VAL A 38 10.93 9.56 8.76
CA VAL A 38 11.26 9.44 7.35
C VAL A 38 10.72 8.13 6.78
N PHE A 39 10.96 7.01 7.46
CA PHE A 39 10.46 5.70 7.05
C PHE A 39 8.94 5.66 6.97
N LEU A 40 8.24 6.20 7.97
CA LEU A 40 6.77 6.25 7.98
C LEU A 40 6.21 7.07 6.82
N SER A 41 6.82 8.23 6.52
CA SER A 41 6.43 9.07 5.39
C SER A 41 6.67 8.38 4.04
N GLN A 42 7.81 7.70 3.87
CA GLN A 42 8.12 6.93 2.67
C GLN A 42 7.14 5.77 2.47
N ARG A 43 6.79 5.06 3.55
CA ARG A 43 5.80 3.97 3.50
C ARG A 43 4.42 4.50 3.12
N ALA A 44 4.00 5.65 3.63
CA ALA A 44 2.75 6.30 3.22
C ALA A 44 2.77 6.69 1.74
N LYS A 45 3.86 7.30 1.25
CA LYS A 45 4.02 7.66 -0.17
C LYS A 45 4.05 6.44 -1.09
N ALA A 46 4.64 5.33 -0.66
CA ALA A 46 4.64 4.08 -1.41
C ALA A 46 3.20 3.52 -1.56
N ARG A 47 2.42 3.52 -0.47
CA ARG A 47 0.99 3.14 -0.49
C ARG A 47 0.16 4.07 -1.36
N GLU A 48 0.43 5.37 -1.35
CA GLU A 48 -0.24 6.32 -2.23
C GLU A 48 0.08 6.06 -3.71
N THR A 49 1.34 5.77 -4.02
CA THR A 49 1.80 5.46 -5.37
C THR A 49 1.21 4.15 -5.89
N SER A 50 1.07 3.14 -5.03
CA SER A 50 0.41 1.88 -5.41
C SER A 50 -1.07 2.10 -5.76
N ALA A 51 -1.80 2.87 -4.95
CA ALA A 51 -3.21 3.19 -5.24
C ALA A 51 -3.36 3.97 -6.56
N LYS A 52 -2.45 4.91 -6.82
CA LYS A 52 -2.41 5.64 -8.11
C LYS A 52 -2.17 4.70 -9.29
N SER A 53 -1.25 3.74 -9.14
CA SER A 53 -0.95 2.75 -10.18
C SER A 53 -2.16 1.85 -10.45
N ASP A 54 -2.77 1.32 -9.38
CA ASP A 54 -3.93 0.43 -9.49
C ASP A 54 -5.12 1.12 -10.13
N VAL A 55 -5.47 2.36 -9.72
CA VAL A 55 -6.57 3.10 -10.36
C VAL A 55 -6.27 3.41 -11.83
N SER A 56 -5.00 3.63 -12.18
CA SER A 56 -4.61 3.86 -13.58
C SER A 56 -4.85 2.62 -14.43
N VAL A 57 -4.54 1.43 -13.91
CA VAL A 57 -4.79 0.17 -14.61
C VAL A 57 -6.29 -0.03 -14.77
N ILE A 58 -7.07 0.07 -13.68
CA ILE A 58 -8.53 -0.11 -13.75
C ILE A 58 -9.17 0.92 -14.70
N GLY A 59 -8.73 2.17 -14.63
CA GLY A 59 -9.22 3.25 -15.50
C GLY A 59 -8.93 3.04 -16.98
N LYS A 60 -7.77 2.45 -17.33
CA LYS A 60 -7.45 2.10 -18.72
C LYS A 60 -8.32 0.95 -19.23
N GLU A 61 -8.52 -0.08 -18.42
CA GLU A 61 -9.42 -1.20 -18.75
C GLU A 61 -10.86 -0.73 -18.90
N LEU A 62 -11.27 0.23 -18.07
CA LEU A 62 -12.56 0.88 -18.15
C LEU A 62 -12.73 1.69 -19.45
N ALA A 63 -11.74 2.51 -19.79
CA ALA A 63 -11.74 3.27 -21.03
C ALA A 63 -11.72 2.35 -22.26
N ALA A 64 -10.94 1.25 -22.20
CA ALA A 64 -10.88 0.24 -23.25
C ALA A 64 -12.23 -0.44 -23.48
N TYR A 65 -12.96 -0.80 -22.41
CA TYR A 65 -14.30 -1.36 -22.55
C TYR A 65 -15.24 -0.43 -23.33
N TYR A 66 -15.20 0.88 -23.06
CA TYR A 66 -16.07 1.86 -23.71
C TYR A 66 -15.66 2.26 -25.13
N VAL A 67 -14.57 1.71 -25.67
CA VAL A 67 -14.25 1.83 -27.10
C VAL A 67 -15.25 1.02 -27.93
N ASP A 68 -15.54 -0.21 -27.52
CA ASP A 68 -16.37 -1.16 -28.28
C ASP A 68 -17.70 -1.51 -27.58
N GLY A 69 -17.77 -1.33 -26.26
CA GLY A 69 -18.86 -1.76 -25.40
C GLY A 69 -19.86 -0.66 -25.07
N THR A 70 -21.12 -1.05 -24.92
CA THR A 70 -22.21 -0.20 -24.40
C THR A 70 -22.79 -0.83 -23.14
N GLY A 71 -23.00 -0.05 -22.09
CA GLY A 71 -23.66 -0.52 -20.86
C GLY A 71 -23.00 -0.02 -19.58
N ALA A 72 -23.73 -0.12 -18.47
CA ALA A 72 -23.20 0.24 -17.15
C ALA A 72 -22.28 -0.87 -16.63
N LEU A 73 -21.17 -0.47 -16.01
CA LEU A 73 -20.27 -1.37 -15.31
C LEU A 73 -20.28 -1.08 -13.81
N THR A 74 -19.73 -2.03 -13.07
CA THR A 74 -19.40 -1.91 -11.66
C THR A 74 -17.96 -2.34 -11.48
N ALA A 75 -17.20 -1.55 -10.72
CA ALA A 75 -15.85 -1.91 -10.33
C ALA A 75 -15.85 -2.30 -8.85
N ALA A 76 -15.26 -3.44 -8.53
CA ALA A 76 -15.11 -3.93 -7.16
C ALA A 76 -13.68 -4.46 -6.96
N GLY A 77 -13.14 -4.33 -5.74
CA GLY A 77 -11.81 -4.83 -5.42
C GLY A 77 -11.49 -4.65 -3.95
N ASN A 78 -10.87 -5.67 -3.35
CA ASN A 78 -10.59 -5.77 -1.92
C ASN A 78 -9.08 -5.94 -1.66
N GLN A 79 -8.65 -5.62 -0.44
CA GLN A 79 -7.28 -5.31 0.01
C GLN A 79 -6.30 -6.47 -0.09
N THR A 80 -6.82 -7.67 -0.27
CA THR A 80 -6.11 -8.95 -0.31
C THR A 80 -6.29 -9.68 -1.64
N SER A 81 -7.13 -9.14 -2.52
CA SER A 81 -7.63 -9.83 -3.71
C SER A 81 -7.36 -9.03 -4.97
N GLY A 82 -7.98 -9.44 -6.08
CA GLY A 82 -8.00 -8.67 -7.31
C GLY A 82 -9.06 -7.58 -7.32
N TRP A 83 -9.08 -6.85 -8.42
CA TRP A 83 -10.22 -6.04 -8.83
C TRP A 83 -10.96 -6.74 -9.98
N THR A 84 -12.26 -6.48 -10.09
CA THR A 84 -13.11 -6.92 -11.19
C THR A 84 -13.91 -5.73 -11.72
N LEU A 85 -14.05 -5.67 -13.04
CA LEU A 85 -15.06 -4.88 -13.74
C LEU A 85 -16.12 -5.86 -14.23
N ALA A 86 -17.37 -5.62 -13.86
CA ALA A 86 -18.50 -6.46 -14.25
C ALA A 86 -19.69 -5.63 -14.70
N GLY A 87 -20.44 -6.12 -15.69
CA GLY A 87 -21.62 -5.46 -16.22
C GLY A 87 -22.64 -6.44 -16.78
N GLY A 88 -23.79 -5.92 -17.23
CA GLY A 88 -24.87 -6.72 -17.80
C GLY A 88 -25.78 -7.41 -16.78
N THR A 89 -26.83 -8.06 -17.29
CA THR A 89 -27.79 -8.85 -16.51
C THR A 89 -28.03 -10.20 -17.21
N PRO A 90 -27.58 -11.35 -16.65
CA PRO A 90 -26.81 -11.48 -15.40
C PRO A 90 -25.41 -10.82 -15.48
N SER A 91 -24.84 -10.49 -14.32
CA SER A 91 -23.52 -9.83 -14.25
C SER A 91 -22.41 -10.72 -14.80
N VAL A 92 -21.70 -10.24 -15.81
CA VAL A 92 -20.53 -10.91 -16.41
C VAL A 92 -19.28 -10.09 -16.13
N THR A 93 -18.19 -10.77 -15.77
CA THR A 93 -16.88 -10.12 -15.62
C THR A 93 -16.35 -9.75 -16.99
N VAL A 94 -16.12 -8.46 -17.21
CA VAL A 94 -15.57 -7.92 -18.47
C VAL A 94 -14.05 -7.74 -18.39
N ALA A 95 -13.52 -7.44 -17.20
CA ALA A 95 -12.09 -7.40 -16.96
C ALA A 95 -11.78 -7.70 -15.49
N SER A 96 -10.58 -8.18 -15.21
CA SER A 96 -10.09 -8.36 -13.84
C SER A 96 -8.57 -8.27 -13.78
N GLY A 97 -8.05 -7.97 -12.60
CA GLY A 97 -6.62 -7.85 -12.38
C GLY A 97 -6.26 -7.97 -10.90
N LYS A 98 -4.97 -7.89 -10.59
CA LYS A 98 -4.50 -7.84 -9.20
C LYS A 98 -4.63 -6.43 -8.64
N LEU A 99 -4.98 -6.33 -7.37
CA LEU A 99 -4.96 -5.10 -6.61
C LEU A 99 -3.78 -5.14 -5.65
N SER A 100 -3.06 -4.03 -5.50
CA SER A 100 -1.91 -4.00 -4.59
C SER A 100 -2.38 -4.21 -3.14
N PRO A 101 -1.60 -4.91 -2.29
CA PRO A 101 -1.99 -5.16 -0.91
C PRO A 101 -2.33 -3.89 -0.14
N GLY A 102 -3.47 -3.90 0.55
CA GLY A 102 -3.97 -2.74 1.30
C GLY A 102 -4.78 -1.73 0.49
N ASN A 103 -4.95 -1.92 -0.82
CA ASN A 103 -5.72 -1.02 -1.69
C ASN A 103 -7.16 -1.51 -1.88
N LYS A 104 -8.14 -0.59 -1.87
CA LYS A 104 -9.58 -0.86 -2.03
C LYS A 104 -10.13 -0.11 -3.22
N VAL A 105 -11.07 -0.71 -3.96
CA VAL A 105 -11.99 0.05 -4.82
C VAL A 105 -13.14 0.55 -3.95
N LEU A 106 -13.25 1.88 -3.78
CA LEU A 106 -14.21 2.50 -2.85
C LEU A 106 -15.54 2.87 -3.51
N VAL A 107 -15.45 3.50 -4.68
CA VAL A 107 -16.59 4.04 -5.40
C VAL A 107 -16.38 3.74 -6.87
N SER A 108 -17.44 3.24 -7.51
CA SER A 108 -17.52 3.19 -8.97
C SER A 108 -18.85 3.76 -9.42
N THR A 109 -18.80 4.78 -10.27
CA THR A 109 -19.96 5.33 -10.97
C THR A 109 -19.67 5.20 -12.44
N ILE A 110 -20.24 4.19 -13.09
CA ILE A 110 -19.90 3.87 -14.47
C ILE A 110 -21.19 3.66 -15.25
N THR A 111 -21.72 4.76 -15.79
CA THR A 111 -23.05 4.78 -16.42
C THR A 111 -22.98 4.95 -17.93
N SER A 112 -21.91 5.55 -18.46
CA SER A 112 -21.76 5.79 -19.89
C SER A 112 -20.27 5.96 -20.27
N PRO A 113 -19.92 5.89 -21.58
CA PRO A 113 -18.57 6.16 -22.06
C PRO A 113 -18.06 7.57 -21.73
N THR A 114 -18.97 8.52 -21.48
CA THR A 114 -18.65 9.91 -21.12
C THR A 114 -18.89 10.20 -19.65
N THR A 115 -19.39 9.22 -18.87
CA THR A 115 -19.78 9.36 -17.46
C THR A 115 -19.31 8.12 -16.69
N TYR A 116 -18.01 8.06 -16.42
CA TYR A 116 -17.39 7.04 -15.60
C TYR A 116 -16.42 7.63 -14.56
N CYS A 117 -16.36 6.99 -13.40
CA CYS A 117 -15.47 7.32 -12.31
C CYS A 117 -15.19 6.06 -11.49
N VAL A 118 -13.91 5.84 -11.15
CA VAL A 118 -13.47 4.81 -10.22
C VAL A 118 -12.48 5.40 -9.22
N ILE A 119 -12.61 5.02 -7.95
CA ILE A 119 -11.75 5.50 -6.87
C ILE A 119 -11.07 4.32 -6.18
N VAL A 120 -9.74 4.40 -6.09
CA VAL A 120 -8.92 3.48 -5.30
C VAL A 120 -8.25 4.24 -4.15
N LYS A 121 -8.27 3.65 -2.96
CA LYS A 121 -7.59 4.18 -1.77
C LYS A 121 -6.75 3.09 -1.12
N SER A 122 -5.59 3.44 -0.63
CA SER A 122 -4.68 2.53 0.08
C SER A 122 -4.89 2.59 1.59
N GLY A 123 -4.15 1.77 2.34
CA GLY A 123 -4.06 1.88 3.79
C GLY A 123 -5.10 1.08 4.59
N PHE A 124 -5.79 0.15 3.96
CA PHE A 124 -6.71 -0.75 4.66
C PHE A 124 -5.98 -1.98 5.21
N ALA A 125 -6.45 -2.50 6.35
CA ALA A 125 -5.99 -3.75 6.92
C ALA A 125 -6.41 -4.95 6.04
N ALA A 126 -5.67 -6.05 6.15
CA ALA A 126 -5.89 -7.24 5.31
C ALA A 126 -7.23 -7.94 5.61
N ASP A 127 -7.75 -7.79 6.83
CA ASP A 127 -9.07 -8.25 7.24
C ASP A 127 -10.21 -7.35 6.72
N GLY A 128 -9.88 -6.27 6.00
CA GLY A 128 -10.82 -5.28 5.51
C GLY A 128 -11.42 -4.38 6.60
N SER A 129 -10.93 -4.47 7.83
CA SER A 129 -11.40 -3.67 8.96
C SER A 129 -10.72 -2.29 9.00
N GLY A 130 -11.35 -1.35 9.71
CA GLY A 130 -10.83 0.00 9.91
C GLY A 130 -11.11 0.99 8.78
N THR A 131 -10.79 2.25 9.03
CA THR A 131 -10.84 3.35 8.07
C THR A 131 -9.42 3.73 7.67
N SER A 132 -9.21 4.08 6.41
CA SER A 132 -7.93 4.61 5.94
C SER A 132 -7.96 6.14 5.93
N THR A 133 -6.86 6.76 6.37
CA THR A 133 -6.61 8.21 6.24
C THR A 133 -5.71 8.55 5.06
N ASP A 134 -5.24 7.55 4.30
CA ASP A 134 -4.37 7.76 3.13
C ASP A 134 -5.15 8.46 2.00
N ALA A 135 -4.46 9.13 1.08
CA ALA A 135 -5.13 9.79 -0.05
C ALA A 135 -5.82 8.78 -0.98
N ALA A 136 -7.00 9.15 -1.50
CA ALA A 136 -7.69 8.41 -2.55
C ALA A 136 -7.35 8.97 -3.94
N TRP A 137 -7.27 8.07 -4.92
CA TRP A 137 -7.06 8.41 -6.32
C TRP A 137 -8.28 8.04 -7.14
N ARG A 138 -8.75 9.01 -7.92
CA ARG A 138 -9.84 8.88 -8.86
C ARG A 138 -9.32 8.80 -10.28
N PHE A 139 -9.95 7.97 -11.09
CA PHE A 139 -9.85 8.00 -12.54
C PHE A 139 -11.23 8.27 -13.14
N ASN A 140 -11.33 9.29 -13.98
CA ASN A 140 -12.52 9.65 -14.75
C ASN A 140 -12.11 10.14 -16.16
N GLN A 141 -13.00 10.83 -16.87
CA GLN A 141 -12.78 11.39 -18.21
C GLN A 141 -11.71 12.49 -18.22
N ASP A 142 -11.55 13.21 -17.10
CA ASP A 142 -10.52 14.24 -16.93
C ASP A 142 -9.14 13.64 -16.61
N GLY A 143 -9.07 12.32 -16.42
CA GLY A 143 -7.86 11.59 -16.10
C GLY A 143 -7.75 11.23 -14.62
N ILE A 144 -6.50 11.21 -14.11
CA ILE A 144 -6.19 10.79 -12.74
C ILE A 144 -6.00 11.99 -11.83
N ALA A 145 -6.77 12.06 -10.75
CA ALA A 145 -6.65 13.10 -9.74
C ALA A 145 -6.82 12.53 -8.32
N LYS A 146 -6.31 13.24 -7.31
CA LYS A 146 -6.64 12.92 -5.91
C LYS A 146 -8.06 13.38 -5.62
N SER A 147 -8.96 12.46 -5.27
CA SER A 147 -10.34 12.76 -4.89
C SER A 147 -10.96 11.56 -4.19
N GLU A 148 -11.80 11.83 -3.19
CA GLU A 148 -12.64 10.81 -2.55
C GLU A 148 -14.04 10.74 -3.16
N THR A 149 -14.37 11.66 -4.07
CA THR A 149 -15.67 11.75 -4.73
C THR A 149 -15.55 11.60 -6.23
N CYS A 150 -16.52 10.89 -6.81
CA CYS A 150 -16.95 11.08 -8.18
C CYS A 150 -17.78 12.38 -8.19
#